data_AF-A0A8X7BNJ8-F1
#
_entry.id   AF-A0A8X7BNJ8-F1
#
_cell.length_a   1.000
_cell.length_b   1.000
_cell.length_c   1.000
_cell.angle_alpha   90.00
_cell.angle_beta   90.00
_cell.angle_gamma   90.00
#
_symmetry.space_group_name_H-M   'P 1'
#
loop_
_entity.id
_entity.type
_entity.pdbx_description
1 polymer ?
#
loop_
_entity_poly.entity_id
_entity_poly.type
_entity_poly.pdbx_seq_one_letter_code
_entity_poly.pdbx_strand_id
1 'polypeptide(L)'
;MTIIELNRKQTTFRNKVSKVRNSINSFQPTDSTKDYIALKSKLDNIKSIIKELDILQNDYCALPDKVNLKDSLDTLSDLQDEAEETKLESIEDEPRNLNSQAKFCEEHFVNNHRRDKSEMSFLKEPCCLGESKQTAIRRLNSLWRKLDANPNLKQLYRDFIHEYLDMGHMWEKG
;
A
#
# COMPACT_ATOMS: atom_id res chain seq x y z
N MET A 1 -3.76 3.56 26.89
CA MET A 1 -3.77 4.90 26.26
C MET A 1 -5.22 5.33 26.13
N THR A 2 -5.55 6.59 26.36
CA THR A 2 -6.93 7.09 26.21
C THR A 2 -7.22 7.45 24.75
N ILE A 3 -8.50 7.44 24.35
CA ILE A 3 -8.94 7.85 22.99
C ILE A 3 -8.47 9.25 22.62
N ILE A 4 -8.43 10.17 23.58
CA ILE A 4 -8.00 11.54 23.37
C ILE A 4 -6.51 11.58 23.00
N GLU A 5 -5.68 10.76 23.65
CA GLU A 5 -4.26 10.63 23.34
C GLU A 5 -4.04 9.98 21.97
N LEU A 6 -4.83 8.96 21.64
CA LEU A 6 -4.77 8.30 20.34
C LEU A 6 -5.17 9.27 19.21
N ASN A 7 -6.25 10.06 19.38
CA ASN A 7 -6.69 11.05 18.39
C ASN A 7 -5.67 12.19 18.21
N ARG A 8 -4.99 12.60 19.29
CA ARG A 8 -3.86 13.55 19.21
C ARG A 8 -2.69 12.98 18.43
N LYS A 9 -2.34 11.70 18.65
CA LYS A 9 -1.31 11.01 17.87
C LYS A 9 -1.71 10.90 16.41
N GLN A 10 -2.95 10.51 16.11
CA GLN A 10 -3.49 10.44 14.75
C GLN A 10 -3.36 11.80 14.02
N THR A 11 -3.76 12.89 14.67
CA THR A 11 -3.63 14.25 14.10
C THR A 11 -2.16 14.61 13.83
N THR A 12 -1.27 14.21 14.73
CA THR A 12 0.18 14.45 14.59
C THR A 12 0.76 13.68 13.41
N PHE A 13 0.39 12.41 13.23
CA PHE A 13 0.83 11.60 12.10
C PHE A 13 0.29 12.12 10.77
N ARG A 14 -0.99 12.49 10.71
CA ARG A 14 -1.58 13.13 9.53
C ARG A 14 -0.75 14.34 9.10
N ASN A 15 -0.42 15.23 10.03
CA ASN A 15 0.41 16.40 9.73
C ASN A 15 1.83 16.04 9.24
N LYS A 16 2.44 14.98 9.78
CA LYS A 16 3.76 14.49 9.33
C LYS A 16 3.70 13.93 7.91
N VAL A 17 2.69 13.12 7.59
CA VAL A 17 2.48 12.56 6.25
C VAL A 17 2.30 13.68 5.22
N SER A 18 1.43 14.65 5.49
CA SER A 18 1.22 15.79 4.60
C SER A 18 2.50 16.60 4.34
N LYS A 19 3.32 16.82 5.38
CA LYS A 19 4.61 17.52 5.22
C LYS A 19 5.59 16.75 4.34
N VAL A 20 5.69 15.43 4.53
CA VAL A 20 6.60 14.60 3.72
C VAL A 20 6.13 14.55 2.27
N ARG A 21 4.82 14.37 2.03
CA ARG A 21 4.23 14.40 0.68
C ARG A 21 4.52 15.70 -0.04
N ASN A 22 4.26 16.85 0.59
CA ASN A 22 4.56 18.16 0.00
C ASN A 22 6.05 18.33 -0.32
N SER A 23 6.94 17.81 0.54
CA SER A 23 8.39 17.88 0.35
C SER A 23 8.92 16.94 -0.74
N ILE A 24 8.16 15.90 -1.10
CA ILE A 24 8.46 15.02 -2.23
C ILE A 24 7.94 15.66 -3.51
N ASN A 25 6.71 16.16 -3.50
CA ASN A 25 6.10 16.82 -4.67
C ASN A 25 6.85 18.09 -5.09
N SER A 26 7.46 18.81 -4.14
CA SER A 26 8.29 19.99 -4.43
C SER A 26 9.74 19.65 -4.81
N PHE A 27 10.12 18.36 -4.84
CA PHE A 27 11.48 17.95 -5.15
C PHE A 27 11.74 18.05 -6.66
N GLN A 28 12.82 18.71 -7.05
CA GLN A 28 13.24 18.84 -8.44
C GLN A 28 14.64 18.21 -8.56
N PRO A 29 14.81 17.11 -9.29
CA PRO A 29 16.12 16.46 -9.45
C PRO A 29 17.07 17.37 -10.23
N THR A 30 18.25 17.63 -9.68
CA THR A 30 19.32 18.42 -10.33
C THR A 30 20.52 17.56 -10.74
N ASP A 31 20.33 16.25 -10.76
CA ASP A 31 21.30 15.21 -11.14
C ASP A 31 22.58 15.18 -10.28
N SER A 32 22.41 15.00 -8.96
CA SER A 32 23.54 14.71 -8.06
C SER A 32 23.27 13.57 -7.07
N THR A 33 24.34 12.87 -6.66
CA THR A 33 24.32 11.86 -5.59
C THR A 33 23.67 12.35 -4.29
N LYS A 34 23.67 13.67 -4.03
CA LYS A 34 23.02 14.27 -2.85
C LYS A 34 21.50 14.23 -2.95
N ASP A 35 20.94 14.31 -4.15
CA ASP A 35 19.50 14.26 -4.41
C ASP A 35 18.94 12.86 -4.08
N TYR A 36 19.68 11.83 -4.47
CA TYR A 36 19.33 10.44 -4.15
C TYR A 36 19.42 10.12 -2.65
N ILE A 37 20.44 10.61 -1.94
CA ILE A 37 20.57 10.43 -0.49
C ILE A 37 19.41 11.13 0.25
N ALA A 38 19.06 12.35 -0.17
CA ALA A 38 17.94 13.09 0.40
C ALA A 38 16.60 12.38 0.16
N LEU A 39 16.38 11.83 -1.04
CA LEU A 39 15.19 11.05 -1.38
C LEU A 39 15.10 9.76 -0.55
N LYS A 40 16.21 9.03 -0.41
CA LYS A 40 16.29 7.78 0.37
C LYS A 40 16.03 8.02 1.86
N SER A 41 16.56 9.11 2.42
CA SER A 41 16.26 9.51 3.80
C SER A 41 14.76 9.85 3.98
N LYS A 42 14.14 10.55 3.03
CA LYS A 42 12.68 10.80 3.04
C LYS A 42 11.88 9.49 2.98
N LEU A 43 12.31 8.53 2.16
CA LEU A 43 11.68 7.21 2.05
C LEU A 43 11.78 6.41 3.35
N ASP A 44 12.92 6.44 4.04
CA ASP A 44 13.09 5.76 5.34
C ASP A 44 12.23 6.41 6.44
N ASN A 45 12.06 7.73 6.40
CA ASN A 45 11.10 8.43 7.27
C ASN A 45 9.66 7.95 7.03
N ILE A 46 9.25 7.75 5.77
CA ILE A 46 7.91 7.19 5.44
C ILE A 46 7.77 5.78 6.01
N LYS A 47 8.76 4.90 5.82
CA LYS A 47 8.72 3.54 6.37
C LYS A 47 8.57 3.53 7.89
N SER A 48 9.22 4.48 8.59
CA SER A 48 9.06 4.63 10.04
C SER A 48 7.64 5.06 10.42
N ILE A 49 7.07 6.03 9.69
CA ILE A 49 5.70 6.51 9.91
C ILE A 49 4.68 5.38 9.71
N ILE A 50 4.85 4.54 8.67
CA ILE A 50 3.96 3.39 8.41
C ILE A 50 3.97 2.43 9.59
N LYS A 51 5.15 2.06 10.10
CA LYS A 51 5.26 1.19 11.28
C LYS A 51 4.60 1.79 12.52
N GLU A 52 4.76 3.09 12.73
CA GLU A 52 4.13 3.79 13.86
C GLU A 52 2.60 3.88 13.72
N LEU A 53 2.08 3.97 12.50
CA LEU A 53 0.64 3.92 12.22
C LEU A 53 0.04 2.52 12.48
N ASP A 54 0.76 1.45 12.12
CA ASP A 54 0.34 0.07 12.44
C ASP A 54 0.23 -0.13 13.95
N ILE A 55 1.19 0.39 14.72
CA ILE A 55 1.15 0.35 16.20
C ILE A 55 -0.06 1.13 16.72
N LEU A 56 -0.30 2.34 16.21
CA LEU A 56 -1.44 3.16 16.63
C LEU A 56 -2.78 2.48 16.32
N GLN A 57 -2.87 1.77 15.19
CA GLN A 57 -4.06 1.01 14.81
C GLN A 57 -4.32 -0.16 15.77
N ASN A 58 -3.28 -0.89 16.17
CA ASN A 58 -3.39 -1.94 17.19
C ASN A 58 -3.88 -1.37 18.53
N ASP A 59 -3.38 -0.19 18.92
CA ASP A 59 -3.82 0.50 20.15
C ASP A 59 -5.31 0.89 20.10
N TYR A 60 -5.82 1.32 18.94
CA TYR A 60 -7.25 1.58 18.75
C TYR A 60 -8.10 0.30 18.80
N CYS A 61 -7.62 -0.80 18.21
CA CYS A 61 -8.32 -2.09 18.23
C CYS A 61 -8.36 -2.72 19.63
N ALA A 62 -7.45 -2.33 20.52
CA ALA A 62 -7.44 -2.76 21.92
C ALA A 62 -8.40 -1.98 22.84
N LEU A 63 -9.11 -0.97 22.32
CA LEU A 63 -10.10 -0.20 23.10
C LEU A 63 -11.39 -1.01 23.30
N PRO A 64 -12.12 -0.79 24.42
CA PRO A 64 -13.40 -1.47 24.65
C PRO A 64 -14.44 -1.12 23.58
N ASP A 65 -15.23 -2.11 23.14
CA ASP A 65 -16.24 -2.06 22.06
C ASP A 65 -17.30 -0.94 22.16
N LYS A 66 -17.34 -0.20 23.27
CA LYS A 66 -18.30 0.90 23.53
C LYS A 66 -17.94 2.22 22.85
N VAL A 67 -16.85 2.27 22.09
CA VAL A 67 -16.36 3.50 21.46
C VAL A 67 -16.59 3.40 19.96
N ASN A 68 -17.36 4.34 19.39
CA ASN A 68 -17.55 4.40 17.95
C ASN A 68 -16.23 4.82 17.27
N LEU A 69 -15.50 3.82 16.78
CA LEU A 69 -14.18 3.94 16.14
C LEU A 69 -14.29 3.93 14.62
N LYS A 70 -15.50 3.79 14.08
CA LYS A 70 -15.72 3.51 12.66
C LYS A 70 -15.15 4.60 11.75
N ASP A 71 -15.45 5.85 12.08
CA ASP A 71 -14.95 7.02 11.34
C ASP A 71 -13.42 7.14 11.46
N SER A 72 -12.86 6.89 12.64
CA SER A 72 -11.41 6.92 12.87
C SER A 72 -10.67 5.82 12.11
N LEU A 73 -11.24 4.61 12.04
CA LEU A 73 -10.68 3.46 11.31
C LEU A 73 -10.80 3.65 9.80
N ASP A 74 -11.91 4.22 9.33
CA ASP A 74 -12.10 4.55 7.92
C ASP A 74 -11.09 5.63 7.49
N THR A 75 -10.88 6.65 8.33
CA THR A 75 -9.86 7.68 8.12
C THR A 75 -8.43 7.11 8.08
N LEU A 76 -8.12 6.14 8.95
CA LEU A 76 -6.80 5.50 8.97
C LEU A 76 -6.58 4.65 7.71
N SER A 77 -7.60 3.94 7.25
CA SER A 77 -7.56 3.18 6.01
C SER A 77 -7.29 4.10 4.81
N ASP A 78 -7.98 5.23 4.74
CA ASP A 78 -7.81 6.18 3.63
C ASP A 78 -6.37 6.77 3.62
N LEU A 79 -5.81 7.05 4.79
CA LEU A 79 -4.42 7.51 4.92
C LEU A 79 -3.39 6.43 4.57
N GLN A 80 -3.70 5.17 4.85
CA GLN A 80 -2.83 4.02 4.56
C GLN A 80 -2.77 3.76 3.05
N ASP A 81 -3.93 3.83 2.37
CA ASP A 81 -4.02 3.76 0.92
C ASP A 81 -3.23 4.91 0.25
N GLU A 82 -3.42 6.15 0.73
CA GLU A 82 -2.73 7.33 0.18
C GLU A 82 -1.21 7.27 0.39
N ALA A 83 -0.75 6.67 1.50
CA ALA A 83 0.68 6.48 1.78
C ALA A 83 1.31 5.38 0.91
N GLU A 84 0.56 4.33 0.61
CA GLU A 84 1.00 3.21 -0.23
C GLU A 84 1.05 3.60 -1.71
N GLU A 85 0.08 4.39 -2.18
CA GLU A 85 0.10 5.01 -3.52
C GLU A 85 1.32 5.93 -3.71
N THR A 86 1.64 6.77 -2.70
CA THR A 86 2.82 7.67 -2.73
C THR A 86 4.14 6.89 -2.85
N LYS A 87 4.19 5.64 -2.37
CA LYS A 87 5.37 4.78 -2.45
C LYS A 87 5.59 4.22 -3.86
N LEU A 88 4.51 3.90 -4.58
CA LEU A 88 4.54 3.38 -5.94
C LEU A 88 4.90 4.47 -6.96
N GLU A 89 4.38 5.68 -6.80
CA GLU A 89 4.72 6.85 -7.64
C GLU A 89 6.20 7.25 -7.58
N SER A 90 6.90 6.88 -6.49
CA SER A 90 8.35 7.11 -6.34
C SER A 90 9.24 6.01 -6.93
N ILE A 91 8.65 4.96 -7.50
CA ILE A 91 9.37 3.84 -8.15
C ILE A 91 9.34 3.95 -9.68
N GLU A 92 8.60 4.89 -10.27
CA GLU A 92 8.64 5.06 -11.73
C GLU A 92 9.84 5.91 -12.18
N ASP A 93 10.71 5.21 -12.92
CA ASP A 93 11.81 5.63 -13.78
C ASP A 93 13.13 6.09 -13.14
N GLU A 94 14.03 5.12 -12.97
CA GLU A 94 15.41 5.35 -13.43
C GLU A 94 15.36 5.59 -14.95
N PRO A 95 15.82 6.74 -15.48
CA PRO A 95 16.10 6.88 -16.91
C PRO A 95 17.45 6.21 -17.18
N ARG A 96 17.53 4.88 -17.09
CA ARG A 96 18.72 4.12 -17.48
C ARG A 96 18.33 2.95 -18.36
N ASN A 97 18.44 3.18 -19.68
CA ASN A 97 18.66 2.15 -20.71
C ASN A 97 17.99 0.79 -20.41
N LEU A 98 16.67 0.83 -20.20
CA LEU A 98 15.88 -0.29 -19.69
C LEU A 98 15.91 -1.49 -20.64
N ASN A 99 16.17 -1.28 -21.92
CA ASN A 99 16.02 -2.34 -22.92
C ASN A 99 17.11 -3.42 -22.84
N SER A 100 18.36 -3.07 -22.51
CA SER A 100 19.45 -4.05 -22.42
C SER A 100 19.50 -4.74 -21.06
N GLN A 101 19.26 -4.00 -19.96
CA GLN A 101 19.28 -4.54 -18.61
C GLN A 101 18.05 -5.41 -18.34
N ALA A 102 16.86 -4.99 -18.79
CA ALA A 102 15.65 -5.81 -18.63
C ALA A 102 15.75 -7.11 -19.42
N LYS A 103 16.30 -7.08 -20.65
CA LYS A 103 16.56 -8.31 -21.42
C LYS A 103 17.55 -9.24 -20.72
N PHE A 104 18.64 -8.69 -20.18
CA PHE A 104 19.62 -9.50 -19.44
C PHE A 104 19.01 -10.11 -18.18
N CYS A 105 18.25 -9.34 -17.40
CA CYS A 105 17.58 -9.82 -16.20
C CYS A 105 16.51 -10.88 -16.52
N GLU A 106 15.73 -10.68 -17.58
CA GLU A 106 14.72 -11.64 -18.05
C GLU A 106 15.39 -12.93 -18.54
N GLU A 107 16.40 -12.84 -19.40
CA GLU A 107 17.16 -14.02 -19.86
C GLU A 107 17.81 -14.76 -18.70
N HIS A 108 18.39 -14.03 -17.75
CA HIS A 108 18.99 -14.63 -16.57
C HIS A 108 17.94 -15.32 -15.68
N PHE A 109 16.76 -14.72 -15.50
CA PHE A 109 15.66 -15.32 -14.75
C PHE A 109 15.15 -16.59 -15.44
N VAL A 110 14.85 -16.54 -16.74
CA VAL A 110 14.38 -17.70 -17.51
C VAL A 110 15.40 -18.84 -17.52
N ASN A 111 16.69 -18.52 -17.61
CA ASN A 111 17.74 -19.53 -17.69
C ASN A 111 18.13 -20.15 -16.34
N ASN A 112 18.07 -19.38 -15.24
CA ASN A 112 18.53 -19.83 -13.92
C ASN A 112 17.40 -20.11 -12.91
N HIS A 113 16.18 -19.64 -13.15
CA HIS A 113 15.02 -20.01 -12.33
C HIS A 113 14.13 -21.01 -13.06
N ARG A 114 13.81 -22.09 -12.35
CA ARG A 114 12.77 -23.03 -12.73
C ARG A 114 11.82 -23.14 -11.57
N ARG A 115 10.51 -23.11 -11.87
CA ARG A 115 9.46 -23.31 -10.88
C ARG A 115 9.51 -24.77 -10.42
N ASP A 116 10.22 -25.06 -9.35
CA ASP A 116 10.16 -26.38 -8.74
C ASP A 116 8.83 -26.51 -7.99
N LYS A 117 8.19 -27.68 -8.06
CA LYS A 117 6.90 -27.95 -7.37
C LYS A 117 7.01 -27.78 -5.85
N SER A 118 8.22 -27.67 -5.32
CA SER A 118 8.54 -27.46 -3.90
C SER A 118 8.48 -25.99 -3.46
N GLU A 119 8.64 -25.01 -4.36
CA GLU A 119 8.69 -23.58 -3.99
C GLU A 119 7.30 -22.95 -3.76
N MET A 120 6.24 -23.62 -4.21
CA MET A 120 4.85 -23.31 -3.83
C MET A 120 4.35 -24.34 -2.83
N SER A 121 5.17 -24.61 -1.81
CA SER A 121 4.62 -25.07 -0.55
C SER A 121 3.81 -23.91 0.00
N PHE A 122 2.48 -23.92 -0.20
CA PHE A 122 1.58 -23.34 0.80
C PHE A 122 1.89 -24.08 2.09
N LEU A 123 2.91 -23.59 2.80
CA LEU A 123 3.27 -24.03 4.13
C LEU A 123 1.95 -24.06 4.88
N LYS A 124 1.56 -25.27 5.31
CA LYS A 124 0.39 -25.63 6.10
C LYS A 124 -0.35 -24.41 6.60
N GLU A 125 -1.65 -24.29 6.24
CA GLU A 125 -2.59 -23.29 6.75
C GLU A 125 -2.04 -22.65 8.03
N PRO A 126 -1.46 -21.43 7.95
CA PRO A 126 -0.92 -20.83 9.14
C PRO A 126 -2.10 -20.69 10.11
N CYS A 127 -2.03 -21.41 11.23
CA CYS A 127 -3.10 -21.49 12.24
C CYS A 127 -3.51 -20.11 12.80
N CYS A 128 -2.78 -19.07 12.41
CA CYS A 128 -3.03 -17.68 12.70
C CYS A 128 -2.80 -16.87 11.41
N LEU A 129 -3.87 -16.60 10.65
CA LEU A 129 -3.90 -15.61 9.55
C LEU A 129 -3.66 -14.16 10.03
N GLY A 130 -3.25 -13.95 11.28
CA GLY A 130 -3.04 -12.64 11.90
C GLY A 130 -4.21 -11.69 11.66
N GLU A 131 -3.89 -10.42 11.42
CA GLU A 131 -4.87 -9.39 11.02
C GLU A 131 -5.21 -9.43 9.52
N SER A 132 -4.65 -10.35 8.72
CA SER A 132 -4.76 -10.33 7.25
C SER A 132 -6.22 -10.30 6.77
N LYS A 133 -7.08 -11.09 7.41
CA LYS A 133 -8.53 -11.09 7.14
C LYS A 133 -9.17 -9.72 7.41
N GLN A 134 -8.83 -9.11 8.54
CA GLN A 134 -9.39 -7.81 8.92
C GLN A 134 -8.88 -6.71 7.98
N THR A 135 -7.59 -6.72 7.64
CA THR A 135 -6.99 -5.81 6.66
C THR A 135 -7.64 -5.97 5.28
N ALA A 136 -7.86 -7.19 4.81
CA ALA A 136 -8.55 -7.44 3.54
C ALA A 136 -9.99 -6.89 3.54
N ILE A 137 -10.73 -7.07 4.63
CA ILE A 137 -12.09 -6.51 4.79
C ILE A 137 -12.05 -4.98 4.81
N ARG A 138 -11.09 -4.36 5.50
CA ARG A 138 -10.93 -2.89 5.55
C ARG A 138 -10.65 -2.33 4.15
N ARG A 139 -9.67 -2.91 3.43
CA ARG A 139 -9.33 -2.53 2.05
C ARG A 139 -10.51 -2.66 1.11
N LEU A 140 -11.25 -3.77 1.23
CA LEU A 140 -12.48 -3.96 0.46
C LEU A 140 -13.47 -2.84 0.76
N ASN A 141 -13.79 -2.57 2.02
CA ASN A 141 -14.74 -1.50 2.37
C ASN A 141 -14.29 -0.11 1.89
N SER A 142 -13.00 0.20 1.95
CA SER A 142 -12.42 1.44 1.40
C SER A 142 -12.68 1.54 -0.10
N LEU A 143 -12.37 0.48 -0.85
CA LEU A 143 -12.62 0.41 -2.30
C LEU A 143 -14.11 0.64 -2.59
N TRP A 144 -15.02 -0.05 -1.89
CA TRP A 144 -16.45 0.13 -2.10
C TRP A 144 -16.90 1.58 -1.87
N ARG A 145 -16.40 2.24 -0.83
CA ARG A 145 -16.67 3.68 -0.58
C ARG A 145 -16.16 4.57 -1.73
N LYS A 146 -14.93 4.33 -2.21
CA LYS A 146 -14.32 5.07 -3.33
C LYS A 146 -15.15 4.90 -4.62
N LEU A 147 -15.56 3.68 -4.92
CA LEU A 147 -16.39 3.39 -6.10
C LEU A 147 -17.79 4.00 -5.98
N ASP A 148 -18.39 4.01 -4.79
CA ASP A 148 -19.73 4.58 -4.61
C ASP A 148 -19.73 6.12 -4.70
N ALA A 149 -18.68 6.76 -4.19
CA ALA A 149 -18.50 8.20 -4.27
C ALA A 149 -18.17 8.69 -5.70
N ASN A 150 -17.59 7.84 -6.55
CA ASN A 150 -17.18 8.20 -7.91
C ASN A 150 -17.74 7.22 -8.97
N PRO A 151 -18.89 7.55 -9.61
CA PRO A 151 -19.53 6.69 -10.60
C PRO A 151 -18.65 6.37 -11.82
N ASN A 152 -17.78 7.29 -12.25
CA ASN A 152 -16.89 7.06 -13.38
C ASN A 152 -15.81 6.02 -13.04
N LEU A 153 -15.23 6.11 -11.84
CA LEU A 153 -14.26 5.14 -11.34
C LEU A 153 -14.91 3.75 -11.19
N LYS A 154 -16.16 3.70 -10.72
CA LYS A 154 -16.97 2.47 -10.65
C LYS A 154 -17.15 1.81 -12.00
N GLN A 155 -17.39 2.59 -13.04
CA GLN A 155 -17.51 2.08 -14.40
C GLN A 155 -16.18 1.51 -14.90
N LEU A 156 -15.09 2.27 -14.78
CA LEU A 156 -13.76 1.83 -15.21
C LEU A 156 -13.31 0.54 -14.49
N TYR A 157 -13.58 0.45 -13.18
CA TYR A 157 -13.30 -0.75 -12.40
C TYR A 157 -14.10 -1.96 -12.90
N ARG A 158 -15.38 -1.79 -13.24
CA ARG A 158 -16.21 -2.87 -13.82
C ARG A 158 -15.66 -3.34 -15.16
N ASP A 159 -15.34 -2.39 -16.04
CA ASP A 159 -14.84 -2.69 -17.39
C ASP A 159 -13.53 -3.49 -17.30
N PHE A 160 -12.62 -3.09 -16.41
CA PHE A 160 -11.38 -3.82 -16.14
C PHE A 160 -11.61 -5.24 -15.62
N ILE A 161 -12.54 -5.43 -14.67
CA ILE A 161 -12.83 -6.77 -14.13
C ILE A 161 -13.40 -7.69 -15.22
N HIS A 162 -14.22 -7.16 -16.13
CA HIS A 162 -14.72 -7.92 -17.27
C HIS A 162 -13.60 -8.32 -18.23
N GLU A 163 -12.70 -7.39 -18.60
CA GLU A 163 -11.54 -7.71 -19.42
C GLU A 163 -10.65 -8.77 -18.76
N TYR A 164 -10.44 -8.68 -17.45
CA TYR A 164 -9.63 -9.62 -16.67
C TYR A 164 -10.25 -11.03 -16.63
N LEU A 165 -11.58 -11.13 -16.63
CA LEU A 165 -12.32 -12.39 -16.78
C LEU A 165 -12.21 -12.92 -18.21
N ASP A 166 -12.38 -12.08 -19.22
CA ASP A 166 -12.31 -12.46 -20.65
C ASP A 166 -10.91 -12.97 -21.04
N MET A 167 -9.86 -12.42 -20.43
CA MET A 167 -8.48 -12.90 -20.56
C MET A 167 -8.22 -14.23 -19.85
N GLY A 168 -9.19 -14.75 -19.09
CA GLY A 168 -9.06 -16.01 -18.34
C GLY A 168 -8.12 -15.93 -17.14
N HIS A 169 -7.81 -14.73 -16.66
CA HIS A 169 -6.99 -14.54 -15.45
C HIS A 169 -7.77 -14.77 -14.15
N MET A 170 -9.10 -14.69 -14.23
CA MET A 170 -10.02 -15.01 -13.14
C MET A 170 -11.17 -15.86 -13.68
N TRP A 171 -11.74 -16.72 -12.83
CA TRP A 171 -12.99 -17.42 -13.13
C TRP A 171 -14.00 -17.14 -12.03
N GLU A 172 -15.25 -16.97 -12.43
CA GLU A 172 -16.34 -16.87 -11.48
C GLU A 172 -16.58 -18.25 -10.84
N LYS A 173 -16.61 -18.29 -9.52
CA LYS A 173 -16.94 -19.52 -8.80
C LYS A 173 -18.46 -19.63 -8.74
N GLY A 174 -19.02 -20.60 -9.47
CA GLY A 174 -20.44 -20.99 -9.37
C GLY A 174 -20.79 -21.68 -8.06
#